data_AF-A0A316FIG1-F1
#
_entry.id   AF-A0A316FIG1-F1
#
_cell.length_a   1.000
_cell.length_b   1.000
_cell.length_c   1.000
_cell.angle_alpha   90.00
_cell.angle_beta   90.00
_cell.angle_gamma   90.00
#
_symmetry.space_group_name_H-M   'P 1'
#
loop_
_entity.id
_entity.type
_entity.pdbx_description
1 polymer ?
#
loop_
_entity_poly.entity_id
_entity_poly.type
_entity_poly.pdbx_seq_one_letter_code
_entity_poly.pdbx_strand_id
1 'polypeptide(L)'
;MLSSACKTEFKHLEHYYFHNFIYENVWKDNARRHSENIPLEDVLHTYGSDYKVIFIGDASMSPYEIPHPYGSVEHMNEEPGYVWMQRLKAQFDHVVWLNPVEQQYWNYTHSIGMTHQLLDGEMYPLTLAGMEQAIKSLS
;
A
#
# COMPACT_ATOMS: atom_id res chain seq x y z
N MET A 1 7.25 -22.60 -15.10
CA MET A 1 7.09 -23.11 -13.73
C MET A 1 7.88 -22.25 -12.75
N LEU A 2 7.42 -21.03 -12.46
CA LEU A 2 8.05 -20.14 -11.45
C LEU A 2 7.06 -19.66 -10.37
N SER A 3 5.80 -20.11 -10.40
CA SER A 3 4.75 -19.64 -9.48
C SER A 3 4.44 -20.62 -8.32
N SER A 4 4.99 -21.85 -8.34
CA SER A 4 4.64 -22.90 -7.38
C SER A 4 5.65 -23.17 -6.26
N ALA A 5 6.83 -22.54 -6.27
CA ALA A 5 7.87 -22.77 -5.25
C ALA A 5 7.85 -21.77 -4.08
N CYS A 6 7.11 -20.67 -4.17
CA CYS A 6 7.14 -19.61 -3.15
C CYS A 6 6.06 -19.78 -2.05
N LYS A 7 5.24 -20.84 -2.12
CA LYS A 7 4.14 -21.05 -1.16
C LYS A 7 4.58 -21.64 0.19
N THR A 8 5.78 -22.22 0.28
CA THR A 8 6.20 -23.00 1.45
C THR A 8 7.03 -22.24 2.47
N GLU A 9 7.48 -21.00 2.19
CA GLU A 9 8.27 -20.21 3.14
C GLU A 9 7.48 -19.12 3.89
N PHE A 10 6.22 -18.83 3.49
CA PHE A 10 5.37 -17.86 4.18
C PHE A 10 4.21 -18.59 4.89
N LYS A 11 4.31 -18.78 6.22
CA LYS A 11 3.26 -19.48 6.99
C LYS A 11 1.91 -18.77 7.00
N HIS A 12 1.88 -17.44 6.83
CA HIS A 12 0.67 -16.62 6.77
C HIS A 12 0.84 -15.46 5.78
N LEU A 13 0.38 -15.64 4.53
CA LEU A 13 0.33 -14.56 3.52
C LEU A 13 -1.12 -14.17 3.29
N GLU A 14 -1.46 -12.93 3.60
CA GLU A 14 -2.77 -12.35 3.37
C GLU A 14 -2.64 -11.21 2.36
N HIS A 15 -3.49 -11.23 1.32
CA HIS A 15 -3.52 -10.17 0.31
C HIS A 15 -4.82 -9.41 0.39
N TYR A 16 -4.78 -8.15 0.00
CA TYR A 16 -5.91 -7.24 -0.03
C TYR A 16 -5.76 -6.30 -1.24
N TYR A 17 -6.89 -5.86 -1.77
CA TYR A 17 -6.98 -4.80 -2.77
C TYR A 17 -7.44 -3.50 -2.09
N PHE A 18 -6.98 -2.37 -2.62
CA PHE A 18 -7.34 -1.02 -2.18
C PHE A 18 -7.49 -0.10 -3.40
N HIS A 19 -8.09 1.07 -3.22
CA HIS A 19 -8.43 1.98 -4.32
C HIS A 19 -7.52 3.20 -4.32
N ASN A 20 -6.60 3.29 -5.28
CA ASN A 20 -5.63 4.38 -5.44
C ASN A 20 -4.66 4.53 -4.25
N PHE A 21 -5.17 4.76 -3.05
CA PHE A 21 -4.43 4.82 -1.78
C PHE A 21 -5.09 3.98 -0.69
N ILE A 22 -4.36 3.77 0.40
CA ILE A 22 -4.81 2.96 1.52
C ILE A 22 -5.61 3.81 2.51
N TYR A 23 -6.93 3.64 2.53
CA TYR A 23 -7.83 4.32 3.48
C TYR A 23 -9.17 3.59 3.57
N GLU A 24 -9.81 3.69 4.75
CA GLU A 24 -11.16 3.19 5.10
C GLU A 24 -11.40 1.70 4.93
N ASN A 25 -11.33 1.18 3.70
CA ASN A 25 -11.70 -0.19 3.37
C ASN A 25 -10.73 -0.83 2.39
N VAL A 26 -10.56 -2.14 2.56
CA VAL A 26 -9.88 -3.03 1.63
C VAL A 26 -10.78 -4.22 1.30
N TRP A 27 -10.46 -4.98 0.25
CA TRP A 27 -11.27 -6.15 -0.12
C TRP A 27 -10.40 -7.33 -0.56
N LYS A 28 -10.96 -8.54 -0.52
CA LYS A 28 -10.26 -9.79 -0.92
C LYS A 28 -10.47 -10.13 -2.40
N ASP A 29 -11.63 -9.81 -2.96
CA ASP A 29 -11.98 -10.14 -4.34
C ASP A 29 -12.36 -8.87 -5.11
N ASN A 30 -11.58 -8.54 -6.14
CA ASN A 30 -11.79 -7.34 -6.93
C ASN A 30 -13.13 -7.34 -7.70
N ALA A 31 -13.67 -8.52 -8.02
CA ALA A 31 -15.00 -8.63 -8.63
C ALA A 31 -16.12 -8.24 -7.66
N ARG A 32 -15.84 -8.22 -6.35
CA ARG A 32 -16.78 -7.97 -5.25
C ARG A 32 -16.47 -6.71 -4.45
N ARG A 33 -15.66 -5.80 -5.01
CA ARG A 33 -15.27 -4.51 -4.40
C ARG A 33 -16.43 -3.79 -3.72
N HIS A 34 -17.62 -3.74 -4.32
CA HIS A 34 -18.76 -3.00 -3.76
C HIS A 34 -19.57 -3.77 -2.72
N SER A 35 -19.37 -5.08 -2.57
CA SER A 35 -20.15 -5.95 -1.68
C SER A 35 -19.36 -6.52 -0.50
N GLU A 36 -18.03 -6.62 -0.61
CA GLU A 36 -17.16 -7.19 0.41
C GLU A 36 -16.06 -6.20 0.81
N ASN A 37 -16.47 -5.15 1.54
CA ASN A 37 -15.53 -4.20 2.14
C ASN A 37 -15.14 -4.67 3.55
N ILE A 38 -13.84 -4.73 3.80
CA ILE A 38 -13.24 -5.01 5.10
C ILE A 38 -12.70 -3.67 5.61
N PRO A 39 -13.18 -3.17 6.76
CA PRO A 39 -12.62 -1.97 7.38
C PRO A 39 -11.12 -2.12 7.59
N LEU A 40 -10.35 -1.12 7.19
CA LEU A 40 -8.90 -1.12 7.36
C LEU A 40 -8.53 -1.18 8.85
N GLU A 41 -9.33 -0.59 9.73
CA GLU A 41 -9.16 -0.71 11.19
C GLU A 41 -9.19 -2.17 11.66
N ASP A 42 -10.08 -3.00 11.11
CA ASP A 42 -10.14 -4.43 11.47
C ASP A 42 -8.85 -5.14 11.05
N VAL A 43 -8.29 -4.78 9.88
CA VAL A 43 -6.99 -5.30 9.44
C VAL A 43 -5.87 -4.86 10.39
N LEU A 44 -5.83 -3.58 10.77
CA LEU A 44 -4.84 -3.05 11.71
C LEU A 44 -4.92 -3.73 13.08
N HIS A 45 -6.11 -4.06 13.57
CA HIS A 45 -6.30 -4.76 14.84
C HIS A 45 -6.05 -6.28 14.77
N THR A 46 -6.17 -6.89 13.59
CA THR A 46 -6.05 -8.34 13.42
C THR A 46 -4.59 -8.81 13.41
N TYR A 47 -3.68 -8.03 12.82
CA TYR A 47 -2.30 -8.43 12.61
C TYR A 47 -1.33 -7.71 13.55
N GLY A 48 -0.37 -8.45 14.09
CA GLY A 48 0.70 -7.91 14.94
C GLY A 48 1.71 -7.07 14.17
N SER A 49 2.53 -6.31 14.90
CA SER A 49 3.53 -5.41 14.31
C SER A 49 4.64 -6.11 13.53
N ASP A 50 4.84 -7.41 13.78
CA ASP A 50 5.82 -8.28 13.14
C ASP A 50 5.47 -8.62 11.69
N TYR A 51 4.23 -8.38 11.26
CA TYR A 51 3.83 -8.51 9.87
C TYR A 51 4.55 -7.49 8.99
N LYS A 52 4.93 -7.94 7.80
CA LYS A 52 5.57 -7.11 6.78
C LYS A 52 4.52 -6.69 5.76
N VAL A 53 4.36 -5.38 5.54
CA VAL A 53 3.39 -4.84 4.58
C VAL A 53 4.10 -4.45 3.29
N ILE A 54 3.60 -4.98 2.18
CA ILE A 54 4.10 -4.68 0.84
C ILE A 54 2.93 -4.14 0.01
N PHE A 55 2.96 -2.86 -0.31
CA PHE A 55 2.05 -2.26 -1.27
C PHE A 55 2.55 -2.49 -2.70
N ILE A 56 1.62 -2.67 -3.63
CA ILE A 56 1.92 -2.76 -5.06
C ILE A 56 0.93 -1.84 -5.78
N GLY A 57 1.43 -0.77 -6.41
CA GLY A 57 0.60 0.20 -7.12
C GLY A 57 1.42 1.37 -7.67
N ASP A 58 0.89 2.09 -8.65
CA ASP A 58 1.58 3.21 -9.30
C ASP A 58 1.64 4.50 -8.45
N ALA A 59 0.94 4.53 -7.32
CA ALA A 59 0.77 5.71 -6.45
C ALA A 59 0.30 6.96 -7.24
N SER A 60 -0.35 6.75 -8.38
CA SER A 60 -0.78 7.80 -9.28
C SER A 60 -2.27 8.04 -9.07
N MET A 61 -2.57 9.11 -8.33
CA MET A 61 -3.94 9.48 -7.96
C MET A 61 -4.12 10.99 -7.96
N SER A 62 -5.37 11.43 -7.80
CA SER A 62 -5.67 12.85 -7.59
C SER A 62 -4.85 13.38 -6.41
N PRO A 63 -4.21 14.56 -6.53
CA PRO A 63 -3.33 15.10 -5.48
C PRO A 63 -4.10 15.47 -4.19
N TYR A 64 -5.44 15.39 -4.20
CA TYR A 64 -6.27 15.64 -3.03
C TYR A 64 -6.53 14.38 -2.18
N GLU A 65 -6.42 13.17 -2.75
CA GLU A 65 -6.73 11.91 -2.04
C GLU A 65 -5.83 11.67 -0.81
N ILE A 66 -4.57 12.12 -0.87
CA ILE A 66 -3.62 11.97 0.22
C ILE A 66 -3.79 13.08 1.28
N PRO A 67 -3.72 14.38 0.94
CA PRO A 67 -3.66 15.45 1.95
C PRO A 67 -5.00 15.98 2.46
N HIS A 68 -6.13 15.75 1.77
CA HIS A 68 -7.40 16.39 2.13
C HIS A 68 -8.49 15.38 2.55
N PRO A 69 -9.29 15.71 3.56
CA PRO A 69 -10.55 15.02 3.78
C PRO A 69 -11.46 15.27 2.56
N TYR A 70 -12.26 14.27 2.22
CA TYR A 70 -13.14 14.25 1.03
C TYR A 70 -12.38 14.42 -0.30
N GLY A 71 -11.08 14.09 -0.31
CA GLY A 71 -10.24 14.14 -1.50
C GLY A 71 -10.45 12.98 -2.46
N SER A 72 -11.09 11.89 -2.01
CA SER A 72 -11.44 10.74 -2.85
C SER A 72 -12.45 11.14 -3.92
N VAL A 73 -12.23 10.62 -5.13
CA VAL A 73 -13.09 10.89 -6.29
C VAL A 73 -14.34 10.01 -6.29
N GLU A 74 -14.29 8.86 -5.61
CA GLU A 74 -15.36 7.86 -5.62
C GLU A 74 -16.32 7.98 -4.42
N HIS A 75 -15.87 8.53 -3.29
CA HIS A 75 -16.69 8.68 -2.09
C HIS A 75 -16.18 9.77 -1.14
N MET A 76 -16.94 10.06 -0.10
CA MET A 76 -16.60 11.06 0.90
C MET A 76 -15.76 10.44 2.02
N ASN A 77 -14.43 10.42 1.87
CA ASN A 77 -13.52 9.98 2.93
C ASN A 77 -13.42 11.05 4.04
N GLU A 78 -13.92 10.77 5.24
CA GLU A 78 -13.90 11.77 6.33
C GLU A 78 -12.47 12.14 6.77
N GLU A 79 -11.53 11.20 6.63
CA GLU A 79 -10.13 11.37 6.99
C GLU A 79 -9.22 11.33 5.76
N PRO A 80 -8.17 12.17 5.72
CA PRO A 80 -7.23 12.21 4.61
C PRO A 80 -6.38 10.94 4.56
N GLY A 81 -5.96 10.53 3.35
CA GLY A 81 -5.18 9.32 3.16
C GLY A 81 -3.89 9.25 3.99
N TYR A 82 -3.20 10.38 4.20
CA TYR A 82 -1.97 10.38 5.00
C TYR A 82 -2.18 9.91 6.45
N VAL A 83 -3.35 10.15 7.04
CA VAL A 83 -3.67 9.72 8.41
C VAL A 83 -3.73 8.19 8.47
N TRP A 84 -4.32 7.56 7.47
CA TRP A 84 -4.37 6.09 7.37
C TRP A 84 -2.99 5.48 7.19
N MET A 85 -2.14 6.09 6.35
CA MET A 85 -0.75 5.64 6.21
C MET A 85 0.03 5.80 7.51
N GLN A 86 -0.17 6.89 8.25
CA GLN A 86 0.44 7.09 9.57
C GLN A 86 0.01 6.02 10.57
N ARG A 87 -1.29 5.69 10.63
CA ARG A 87 -1.80 4.60 11.48
C ARG A 87 -1.16 3.26 11.12
N LEU A 88 -1.05 2.99 9.82
CA LEU A 88 -0.47 1.74 9.33
C LEU A 88 1.01 1.61 9.70
N LYS A 89 1.80 2.67 9.52
CA LYS A 89 3.21 2.72 9.94
C LYS A 89 3.41 2.74 11.46
N ALA A 90 2.39 3.14 12.22
CA ALA A 90 2.42 3.02 13.68
C ALA A 90 2.11 1.58 14.14
N GLN A 91 1.38 0.80 13.34
CA GLN A 91 1.01 -0.58 13.65
C GLN A 91 2.07 -1.59 13.20
N PHE A 92 2.67 -1.41 12.02
CA PHE A 92 3.61 -2.38 11.43
C PHE A 92 5.03 -1.84 11.38
N ASP A 93 5.98 -2.65 11.82
CA ASP A 93 7.39 -2.25 11.91
C ASP A 93 8.04 -2.08 10.52
N HIS A 94 7.50 -2.76 9.50
CA HIS A 94 8.05 -2.73 8.15
C HIS A 94 6.97 -2.59 7.09
N VAL A 95 7.05 -1.49 6.35
CA VAL A 95 6.09 -1.11 5.32
C VAL A 95 6.85 -0.60 4.11
N VAL A 96 6.68 -1.24 2.95
CA VAL A 96 7.31 -0.84 1.69
C VAL A 96 6.28 -0.73 0.58
N TRP A 97 6.61 0.03 -0.46
CA TRP A 97 5.76 0.17 -1.65
C TRP A 97 6.53 -0.13 -2.93
N LEU A 98 5.99 -1.02 -3.77
CA LEU A 98 6.54 -1.34 -5.08
C LEU A 98 5.76 -0.59 -6.16
N ASN A 99 6.45 0.33 -6.85
CA ASN A 99 5.86 1.20 -7.84
C ASN A 99 6.27 0.81 -9.28
N PRO A 100 5.33 0.46 -10.18
CA PRO A 100 5.61 0.14 -11.59
C PRO A 100 5.99 1.35 -12.45
N VAL A 101 5.73 2.58 -12.01
CA VAL A 101 6.19 3.79 -12.70
C VAL A 101 7.70 3.85 -12.61
N GLU A 102 8.37 4.12 -13.73
CA GLU A 102 9.84 4.23 -13.74
C GLU A 102 10.28 5.34 -12.77
N GLN A 103 11.32 5.06 -11.99
CA GLN A 103 11.74 5.93 -10.87
C GLN A 103 12.08 7.36 -11.32
N GLN A 104 12.59 7.54 -12.54
CA GLN A 104 12.84 8.85 -13.12
C GLN A 104 11.59 9.73 -13.20
N TYR A 105 10.39 9.12 -13.26
CA TYR A 105 9.12 9.82 -13.38
C TYR A 105 8.46 10.16 -12.03
N TRP A 106 8.97 9.67 -10.90
CA TRP A 106 8.33 9.82 -9.60
C TRP A 106 8.20 11.28 -9.15
N ASN A 107 9.14 12.14 -9.55
CA ASN A 107 9.11 13.57 -9.23
C ASN A 107 8.14 14.38 -10.10
N TYR A 108 7.61 13.81 -11.18
CA TYR A 108 6.65 14.51 -12.06
C TYR A 108 5.20 14.31 -11.62
N THR A 109 4.90 13.21 -10.91
CA THR A 109 3.57 12.94 -10.38
C THR A 109 3.54 13.28 -8.89
N HIS A 110 2.78 14.32 -8.52
CA HIS A 110 2.77 14.85 -7.16
C HIS A 110 2.39 13.81 -6.08
N SER A 111 1.39 12.95 -6.36
CA SER A 111 0.97 11.88 -5.46
C SER A 111 2.02 10.79 -5.25
N ILE A 112 2.83 10.49 -6.26
CA ILE A 112 3.98 9.57 -6.12
C ILE A 112 5.00 10.18 -5.16
N GLY A 113 5.33 11.46 -5.34
CA GLY A 113 6.24 12.19 -4.46
C GLY A 113 5.77 12.21 -3.00
N MET A 114 4.49 12.49 -2.77
CA MET A 114 3.90 12.45 -1.42
C MET A 114 3.93 11.03 -0.82
N THR A 115 3.59 10.01 -1.61
CA THR A 115 3.63 8.61 -1.16
C THR A 115 5.05 8.20 -0.76
N HIS A 116 6.04 8.54 -1.58
CA HIS A 116 7.46 8.31 -1.27
C HIS A 116 7.89 8.97 0.05
N GLN A 117 7.43 10.21 0.30
CA GLN A 117 7.69 10.93 1.55
C GLN A 117 7.01 10.29 2.75
N LEU A 118 5.74 9.87 2.63
CA LEU A 118 5.01 9.21 3.72
C LEU A 118 5.65 7.87 4.12
N LEU A 119 6.32 7.21 3.18
CA LEU A 119 7.07 5.98 3.41
C LEU A 119 8.53 6.22 3.82
N ASP A 120 8.95 7.47 4.09
CA ASP A 120 10.34 7.81 4.42
C ASP A 120 11.38 7.31 3.39
N GLY A 121 10.97 7.19 2.13
CA GLY A 121 11.80 6.63 1.05
C GLY A 121 11.71 5.12 0.86
N GLU A 122 10.90 4.41 1.64
CA GLU A 122 10.63 2.97 1.52
C GLU A 122 9.69 2.64 0.34
N MET A 123 9.95 3.24 -0.82
CA MET A 123 9.28 2.95 -2.07
C MET A 123 10.31 2.60 -3.14
N TYR A 124 10.12 1.45 -3.78
CA TYR A 124 11.09 0.83 -4.70
C TYR A 124 10.44 0.59 -6.06
N PRO A 125 11.21 0.61 -7.17
CA PRO A 125 10.67 0.30 -8.48
C PRO A 125 10.25 -1.17 -8.58
N LEU A 126 9.13 -1.46 -9.23
CA LEU A 126 8.66 -2.83 -9.49
C LEU A 126 9.50 -3.50 -10.60
N THR A 127 10.75 -3.78 -10.25
CA THR A 127 11.78 -4.45 -11.06
C THR A 127 12.44 -5.51 -10.21
N LEU A 128 13.20 -6.43 -10.81
CA LEU A 128 13.92 -7.46 -10.04
C LEU A 128 14.84 -6.83 -8.96
N ALA A 129 15.64 -5.83 -9.35
CA ALA A 129 16.53 -5.13 -8.43
C ALA A 129 15.78 -4.36 -7.33
N GLY A 130 14.65 -3.72 -7.67
CA GLY A 130 13.84 -3.02 -6.67
C GLY A 130 13.14 -3.97 -5.69
N MET A 131 12.66 -5.13 -6.15
CA MET A 131 12.13 -6.17 -5.26
C MET A 131 13.21 -6.72 -4.32
N GLU A 132 14.44 -6.92 -4.80
CA GLU A 132 15.56 -7.33 -3.94
C GLU A 132 15.88 -6.27 -2.87
N GLN A 133 15.83 -4.99 -3.22
CA GLN A 133 16.03 -3.88 -2.26
C GLN A 133 14.90 -3.82 -1.22
N ALA A 134 13.65 -3.93 -1.65
CA ALA A 134 12.50 -3.96 -0.77
C ALA A 134 12.59 -5.11 0.24
N ILE A 135 12.90 -6.33 -0.22
CA ILE A 135 13.05 -7.50 0.67
C ILE A 135 14.17 -7.29 1.69
N LYS A 136 15.29 -6.67 1.30
CA LYS A 136 16.39 -6.34 2.23
C LYS A 136 15.95 -5.35 3.31
N SER A 137 15.08 -4.39 3.00
CA SER A 137 14.55 -3.42 3.97
C SER A 137 13.56 -4.05 4.96
N LEU A 138 12.88 -5.11 4.55
CA LEU A 138 11.94 -5.85 5.40
C LEU A 138 12.61 -6.81 6.39
N SER A 139 13.94 -6.99 6.31
CA SER A 139 14.71 -8.01 7.04
C SER A 139 15.34 -7.49 8.32
#